data_AF-V8D171-F1
#
_entry.id   AF-V8D171-F1
#
_cell.length_a   1.000
_cell.length_b   1.000
_cell.length_c   1.000
_cell.angle_alpha   90.00
_cell.angle_beta   90.00
_cell.angle_gamma   90.00
#
_symmetry.space_group_name_H-M   'P 1'
#
loop_
_entity.id
_entity.type
_entity.pdbx_description
1 polymer ?
#
loop_
_entity_poly.entity_id
_entity_poly.type
_entity_poly.pdbx_seq_one_letter_code
_entity_poly.pdbx_strand_id
1 'polypeptide(L)'
;MASALHYRPSQVSAELQHTTLAVAWKAADIYALEPASTDAIAEAGTALTGDTAQIALLVAVVNDAACHLANDRIRASARPADPTRWANWQASVGELWPILADAAYFTYRHDIPVTNRPGRYETAPPTSSASQ
;
A
#
# COMPACT_ATOMS: atom_id res chain seq x y z
N MET A 1 1.13 7.40 -29.45
CA MET A 1 1.93 7.77 -28.25
C MET A 1 1.25 7.11 -27.06
N ALA A 2 1.95 6.27 -26.30
CA ALA A 2 1.37 5.64 -25.11
C ALA A 2 1.23 6.70 -24.02
N SER A 3 0.04 6.85 -23.43
CA SER A 3 -0.16 7.72 -22.27
C SER A 3 0.70 7.21 -21.12
N ALA A 4 1.53 8.07 -20.53
CA ALA A 4 2.26 7.73 -19.32
C ALA A 4 1.28 7.52 -18.16
N LEU A 5 1.40 6.40 -17.46
CA LEU A 5 0.69 6.16 -16.21
C LEU A 5 1.41 6.94 -15.10
N HIS A 6 0.69 7.79 -14.38
CA HIS A 6 1.20 8.47 -13.19
C HIS A 6 0.56 7.88 -11.94
N TYR A 7 1.35 7.63 -10.91
CA TYR A 7 0.82 7.21 -9.62
C TYR A 7 0.35 8.44 -8.84
N ARG A 8 -0.88 8.40 -8.35
CA ARG A 8 -1.43 9.38 -7.43
C ARG A 8 -1.50 8.76 -6.02
N PRO A 9 -0.77 9.33 -5.04
CA PRO A 9 -0.78 8.82 -3.67
C PRO A 9 -2.17 8.86 -3.02
N SER A 10 -2.34 8.04 -1.99
CA SER A 10 -3.53 8.02 -1.16
C SER A 10 -3.80 9.36 -0.47
N GLN A 11 -5.08 9.60 -0.15
CA GLN A 11 -5.54 10.73 0.65
C GLN A 11 -6.14 10.19 1.94
N VAL A 12 -5.54 10.54 3.07
CA VAL A 12 -5.96 10.10 4.41
C VAL A 12 -6.07 11.30 5.33
N SER A 13 -7.24 11.53 5.90
CA SER A 13 -7.51 12.59 6.87
C SER A 13 -6.75 12.35 8.18
N ALA A 14 -6.52 13.43 8.94
CA ALA A 14 -5.81 13.36 10.22
C ALA A 14 -6.44 12.35 11.19
N GLU A 15 -7.77 12.23 11.19
CA GLU A 15 -8.55 11.32 12.04
C GLU A 15 -8.24 9.85 11.78
N LEU A 16 -7.79 9.50 10.56
CA LEU A 16 -7.50 8.12 10.18
C LEU A 16 -6.00 7.79 10.20
N GLN A 17 -5.12 8.76 10.47
CA GLN A 17 -3.66 8.58 10.42
C GLN A 17 -3.16 7.43 11.31
N HIS A 18 -3.83 7.15 12.43
CA HIS A 18 -3.48 6.08 13.38
C HIS A 18 -4.37 4.84 13.23
N THR A 19 -4.62 4.44 12.00
CA THR A 19 -5.45 3.26 11.69
C THR A 19 -4.71 2.29 10.77
N THR A 20 -5.17 1.05 10.71
CA THR A 20 -4.63 0.05 9.77
C THR A 20 -4.85 0.47 8.32
N LEU A 21 -5.92 1.24 8.04
CA LEU A 21 -6.18 1.82 6.72
C LEU A 21 -5.01 2.71 6.28
N ALA A 22 -4.61 3.65 7.15
CA ALA A 22 -3.55 4.59 6.84
C ALA A 22 -2.21 3.89 6.63
N VAL A 23 -1.87 2.92 7.48
CA VAL A 23 -0.62 2.14 7.34
C VAL A 23 -0.62 1.38 6.02
N ALA A 24 -1.70 0.67 5.68
CA ALA A 24 -1.78 -0.14 4.48
C ALA A 24 -1.76 0.71 3.19
N TRP A 25 -2.52 1.81 3.13
CA TRP A 25 -2.48 2.71 1.99
C TRP A 25 -1.15 3.43 1.84
N LYS A 26 -0.53 3.86 2.95
CA LYS A 26 0.81 4.45 2.92
C LYS A 26 1.86 3.43 2.45
N ALA A 27 1.76 2.18 2.88
CA ALA A 27 2.63 1.11 2.39
C ALA A 27 2.45 0.88 0.89
N ALA A 28 1.21 0.88 0.39
CA ALA A 28 0.93 0.79 -1.03
C ALA A 28 1.54 1.98 -1.81
N ASP A 29 1.45 3.19 -1.27
CA ASP A 29 2.06 4.40 -1.85
C ASP A 29 3.59 4.28 -1.90
N ILE A 30 4.22 3.90 -0.79
CA ILE A 30 5.68 3.72 -0.70
C ILE A 30 6.13 2.70 -1.74
N TYR A 31 5.50 1.53 -1.78
CA TYR A 31 5.89 0.48 -2.71
C TYR A 31 5.70 0.89 -4.19
N ALA A 32 4.68 1.71 -4.49
CA ALA A 32 4.46 2.21 -5.85
C ALA A 32 5.43 3.34 -6.26
N LEU A 33 5.91 4.15 -5.31
CA LEU A 33 6.72 5.34 -5.58
C LEU A 33 8.21 5.15 -5.35
N GLU A 34 8.60 4.17 -4.52
CA GLU A 34 9.97 3.97 -4.06
C GLU A 34 10.45 2.56 -4.40
N PRO A 35 11.04 2.35 -5.60
CA PRO A 35 11.53 1.04 -6.04
C PRO A 35 12.62 0.43 -5.14
N ALA A 36 13.25 1.25 -4.29
CA ALA A 36 14.28 0.83 -3.35
C ALA A 36 13.70 0.36 -2.00
N SER A 37 12.41 0.58 -1.74
CA SER A 37 11.74 0.10 -0.53
C SER A 37 11.87 -1.42 -0.43
N THR A 38 12.19 -1.90 0.77
CA THR A 38 12.35 -3.35 1.01
C THR A 38 11.27 -3.90 1.93
N ASP A 39 10.66 -3.03 2.74
CA ASP A 39 9.49 -3.36 3.56
C ASP A 39 8.61 -2.12 3.69
N ALA A 40 7.69 -1.96 2.73
CA ALA A 40 6.84 -0.78 2.68
C ALA A 40 5.90 -0.66 3.88
N ILE A 41 5.55 -1.78 4.54
CA ILE A 41 4.68 -1.77 5.73
C ILE A 41 5.45 -1.26 6.95
N ALA A 42 6.68 -1.74 7.17
CA ALA A 42 7.53 -1.25 8.25
C ALA A 42 7.89 0.24 8.07
N GLU A 43 8.19 0.65 6.83
CA GLU A 43 8.47 2.04 6.47
C GLU A 43 7.24 2.94 6.69
N ALA A 44 6.03 2.48 6.31
CA ALA A 44 4.78 3.18 6.59
C ALA A 44 4.55 3.39 8.09
N GLY A 45 4.81 2.37 8.91
CA GLY A 45 4.72 2.48 10.37
C GLY A 45 5.73 3.47 10.95
N THR A 46 6.97 3.49 10.44
CA THR A 46 8.03 4.40 10.87
C THR A 46 7.70 5.87 10.57
N ALA A 47 6.91 6.13 9.53
CA ALA A 47 6.45 7.47 9.19
C ALA A 47 5.38 8.01 10.16
N LEU A 48 4.76 7.16 10.99
CA LEU A 48 3.78 7.58 11.98
C LEU A 48 4.45 8.17 13.22
N THR A 49 3.89 9.25 13.74
CA THR A 49 4.27 9.82 15.04
C THR A 49 3.32 9.31 16.12
N GLY A 50 3.81 8.94 17.31
CA GLY A 50 2.93 8.58 18.42
C GLY A 50 3.47 7.44 19.26
N ASP A 51 2.55 6.67 19.88
CA ASP A 51 2.90 5.52 20.70
C ASP A 51 3.46 4.37 19.85
N THR A 52 4.72 4.01 20.08
CA THR A 52 5.43 2.93 19.40
C THR A 52 4.73 1.58 19.55
N ALA A 53 4.12 1.29 20.71
CA ALA A 53 3.44 0.01 20.92
C ALA A 53 2.18 -0.11 20.06
N GLN A 54 1.39 0.96 20.00
CA GLN A 54 0.24 1.04 19.11
C GLN A 54 0.65 0.93 17.64
N ILE A 55 1.69 1.66 17.22
CA ILE A 55 2.19 1.62 15.84
C ILE A 55 2.64 0.20 15.47
N ALA A 56 3.38 -0.49 16.35
CA ALA A 56 3.80 -1.86 16.13
C ALA A 56 2.61 -2.82 15.94
N LEU A 57 1.52 -2.63 16.68
CA LEU A 57 0.30 -3.41 16.51
C LEU A 57 -0.36 -3.16 15.14
N LEU A 58 -0.47 -1.89 14.72
CA LEU A 58 -1.02 -1.54 13.41
C LEU A 58 -0.20 -2.18 12.28
N VAL A 59 1.12 -2.07 12.34
CA VAL A 59 2.06 -2.70 11.40
C VAL A 59 1.88 -4.22 11.37
N ALA A 60 1.80 -4.87 12.53
CA ALA A 60 1.62 -6.31 12.61
C ALA A 60 0.30 -6.77 11.96
N VAL A 61 -0.81 -6.06 12.24
CA VAL A 61 -2.13 -6.37 11.65
C VAL A 61 -2.13 -6.19 10.13
N VAL A 62 -1.51 -5.12 9.62
CA VAL A 62 -1.41 -4.89 8.18
C VAL A 62 -0.52 -5.92 7.50
N ASN A 63 0.62 -6.29 8.12
CA ASN A 63 1.48 -7.35 7.62
C ASN A 63 0.73 -8.68 7.51
N ASP A 64 0.03 -9.10 8.58
CA ASP A 64 -0.73 -10.34 8.58
C ASP A 64 -1.79 -10.37 7.46
N ALA A 65 -2.58 -9.29 7.33
CA ALA A 65 -3.58 -9.17 6.29
C ALA A 65 -2.98 -9.18 4.87
N ALA A 66 -1.88 -8.47 4.65
CA ALA A 66 -1.21 -8.43 3.35
C ALA A 66 -0.63 -9.80 2.97
N CYS A 67 0.01 -10.49 3.92
CA CYS A 67 0.52 -11.84 3.73
C CYS A 67 -0.61 -12.85 3.47
N HIS A 68 -1.74 -12.74 4.18
CA HIS A 68 -2.91 -13.58 3.96
C HIS A 68 -3.46 -13.39 2.54
N LEU A 69 -3.71 -12.14 2.13
CA LEU A 69 -4.19 -11.83 0.77
C LEU A 69 -3.19 -12.24 -0.32
N ALA A 70 -1.88 -12.08 -0.08
CA ALA A 70 -0.85 -12.53 -1.02
C ALA A 70 -0.86 -14.05 -1.16
N ASN A 71 -1.00 -14.79 -0.05
CA ASN A 71 -1.15 -16.25 -0.11
C ASN A 71 -2.35 -16.66 -0.94
N ASP A 72 -3.49 -15.99 -0.77
CA ASP A 72 -4.72 -16.34 -1.47
C ASP A 72 -4.66 -16.03 -2.98
N ARG A 73 -4.01 -14.93 -3.36
CA ARG A 73 -4.05 -14.41 -4.73
C ARG A 73 -2.86 -14.82 -5.59
N ILE A 74 -1.71 -15.09 -4.98
CA ILE A 74 -0.48 -15.42 -5.68
C ILE A 74 -0.31 -16.94 -5.77
N ARG A 75 0.08 -17.41 -6.95
CA ARG A 75 0.35 -18.82 -7.22
C ARG A 75 1.39 -19.38 -6.25
N ALA A 76 1.17 -20.60 -5.79
CA ALA A 76 2.06 -21.29 -4.84
C ALA A 76 3.54 -21.28 -5.26
N SER A 77 3.84 -21.36 -6.56
CA SER A 77 5.21 -21.36 -7.09
C SER A 77 5.95 -20.02 -6.97
N ALA A 78 5.23 -18.91 -6.77
CA ALA A 78 5.81 -17.57 -6.61
C ALA A 78 5.87 -17.12 -5.14
N ARG A 79 5.47 -17.99 -4.21
CA ARG A 79 5.51 -17.69 -2.77
C ARG A 79 6.95 -17.73 -2.25
N PRO A 80 7.34 -16.79 -1.38
CA PRO A 80 8.64 -16.86 -0.71
C PRO A 80 8.69 -18.05 0.25
N ALA A 81 9.91 -18.47 0.61
CA ALA A 81 10.13 -19.57 1.56
C ALA A 81 9.51 -19.29 2.95
N ASP A 82 9.53 -18.04 3.38
CA ASP A 82 8.80 -17.56 4.56
C ASP A 82 7.73 -16.54 4.13
N PRO A 83 6.47 -16.98 3.95
CA PRO A 83 5.37 -16.13 3.50
C PRO A 83 4.67 -15.37 4.63
N THR A 84 5.23 -15.37 5.85
CA THR A 84 4.61 -14.69 7.01
C THR A 84 5.02 -13.23 7.14
N ARG A 85 6.08 -12.81 6.43
CA ARG A 85 6.61 -11.45 6.44
C ARG A 85 6.45 -10.79 5.09
N TRP A 86 5.91 -9.58 5.08
CA TRP A 86 5.68 -8.83 3.85
C TRP A 86 6.97 -8.55 3.08
N ALA A 87 8.07 -8.20 3.77
CA ALA A 87 9.37 -7.98 3.14
C ALA A 87 9.80 -9.12 2.21
N ASN A 88 9.49 -10.38 2.57
CA ASN A 88 9.83 -11.53 1.74
C ASN A 88 8.97 -11.61 0.48
N TRP A 89 7.69 -11.26 0.57
CA TRP A 89 6.81 -11.14 -0.59
C TRP A 89 7.25 -10.02 -1.52
N GLN A 90 7.56 -8.85 -0.95
CA GLN A 90 8.05 -7.69 -1.69
C GLN A 90 9.32 -7.99 -2.47
N ALA A 91 10.21 -8.81 -1.91
CA ALA A 91 11.42 -9.28 -2.58
C ALA A 91 11.17 -10.36 -3.63
N SER A 92 10.04 -11.09 -3.58
CA SER A 92 9.79 -12.24 -4.45
C SER A 92 8.90 -11.95 -5.66
N VAL A 93 8.02 -10.94 -5.59
CA VAL A 93 7.06 -10.61 -6.66
C VAL A 93 7.07 -9.11 -6.95
N GLY A 94 7.14 -8.75 -8.23
CA GLY A 94 7.34 -7.35 -8.67
C GLY A 94 6.10 -6.45 -8.69
N GLU A 95 4.88 -6.99 -8.56
CA GLU A 95 3.65 -6.18 -8.57
C GLU A 95 2.68 -6.62 -7.46
N LEU A 96 2.94 -6.12 -6.25
CA LEU A 96 2.18 -6.43 -5.04
C LEU A 96 1.42 -5.24 -4.44
N TRP A 97 1.57 -4.04 -4.99
CA TRP A 97 0.93 -2.82 -4.48
C TRP A 97 -0.61 -2.94 -4.36
N PRO A 98 -1.35 -3.64 -5.26
CA PRO A 98 -2.80 -3.77 -5.11
C PRO A 98 -3.20 -4.62 -3.90
N ILE A 99 -2.35 -5.58 -3.49
CA ILE A 99 -2.58 -6.40 -2.29
C ILE A 99 -2.50 -5.52 -1.04
N LEU A 100 -1.55 -4.58 -0.98
CA LEU A 100 -1.45 -3.62 0.12
C LEU A 100 -2.67 -2.68 0.17
N ALA A 101 -3.12 -2.19 -0.99
CA ALA A 101 -4.32 -1.37 -1.07
C ALA A 101 -5.57 -2.11 -0.56
N ASP A 102 -5.70 -3.40 -0.89
CA ASP A 102 -6.82 -4.24 -0.45
C ASP A 102 -6.71 -4.68 1.02
N ALA A 103 -5.50 -4.86 1.53
CA ALA A 103 -5.26 -5.13 2.96
C ALA A 103 -5.81 -4.00 3.85
N ALA A 104 -5.82 -2.77 3.35
CA ALA A 104 -6.43 -1.63 4.02
C ALA A 104 -7.93 -1.84 4.26
N TYR A 105 -8.67 -2.26 3.23
CA TYR A 105 -10.11 -2.55 3.33
C TYR A 105 -10.40 -3.80 4.16
N PHE A 106 -9.51 -4.80 4.09
CA PHE A 106 -9.66 -6.02 4.87
C PHE A 106 -9.52 -5.77 6.39
N THR A 107 -8.58 -4.92 6.77
CA THR A 107 -8.26 -4.62 8.18
C THR A 107 -9.15 -3.51 8.76
N TYR A 108 -9.49 -2.50 7.96
CA TYR A 108 -10.29 -1.36 8.40
C TYR A 108 -11.78 -1.64 8.20
N ARG A 109 -12.41 -2.20 9.24
CA ARG A 109 -13.82 -2.64 9.22
C ARG A 109 -14.84 -1.52 9.50
N HIS A 110 -14.52 -0.28 9.12
CA HIS A 110 -15.37 0.88 9.32
C HIS A 110 -15.63 1.59 7.99
N ASP A 111 -16.69 2.39 7.94
CA ASP A 111 -16.97 3.23 6.78
C ASP A 111 -15.83 4.23 6.58
N ILE A 112 -15.35 4.28 5.34
CA ILE A 112 -14.29 5.20 4.93
C ILE A 112 -14.96 6.46 4.38
N PRO A 113 -14.77 7.64 5.01
CA PRO A 113 -15.33 8.89 4.50
C PRO A 113 -14.84 9.16 3.07
N VAL A 114 -15.71 9.71 2.22
CA VAL A 114 -15.43 9.98 0.78
C VAL A 114 -14.26 10.94 0.51
N THR A 115 -13.84 11.67 1.55
CA THR A 115 -12.66 12.54 1.55
C THR A 115 -11.35 11.73 1.57
N ASN A 116 -11.41 10.44 1.92
CA ASN A 116 -10.30 9.52 1.94
C ASN A 116 -10.34 8.64 0.69
N ARG A 117 -9.18 8.44 0.05
CA ARG A 117 -9.09 7.67 -1.19
C ARG A 117 -7.79 6.86 -1.23
N PRO A 118 -7.83 5.61 -1.71
CA PRO A 118 -6.60 4.85 -1.94
C PRO A 118 -5.77 5.48 -3.06
N GLY A 119 -4.47 5.19 -3.02
CA GLY A 119 -3.56 5.51 -4.12
C GLY A 119 -3.91 4.71 -5.37
N ARG A 120 -3.64 5.27 -6.55
CA ARG A 120 -3.99 4.64 -7.84
C ARG A 120 -3.10 5.14 -8.96
N TYR A 121 -2.92 4.29 -9.97
CA TYR A 121 -2.41 4.72 -11.26
C TYR A 121 -3.53 5.39 -12.06
N GLU A 122 -3.24 6.55 -12.62
CA GLU A 122 -4.11 7.27 -13.53
C GLU A 122 -3.39 7.46 -14.85
N THR A 123 -4.15 7.49 -15.95
CA THR A 123 -3.61 7.94 -17.23
C THR A 123 -3.46 9.46 -17.18
N ALA A 124 -2.28 9.96 -17.54
CA ALA A 124 -2.11 11.39 -17.71
C ALA A 124 -3.15 11.90 -18.74
N PRO A 125 -3.83 13.03 -18.46
CA PRO A 125 -4.71 13.64 -19.46
C PRO A 125 -3.88 13.91 -20.72
N PRO A 126 -4.45 13.73 -21.93
CA PRO A 126 -3.73 14.03 -23.16
C PRO A 126 -3.25 15.47 -23.07
N THR A 127 -1.93 15.66 -23.16
CA THR A 127 -1.35 16.99 -23.29
C THR A 127 -1.96 17.61 -24.54
N SER A 128 -2.93 18.49 -24.35
CA SER A 128 -3.40 19.36 -25.42
C SER A 128 -2.19 20.18 -25.80
N SER A 129 -1.51 19.77 -26.86
CA SER A 129 -0.53 20.59 -27.55
C SER A 129 -1.31 21.75 -28.14
N ALA A 130 -1.51 22.78 -27.31
CA ALA A 130 -1.92 24.08 -27.79
C ALA A 130 -0.77 24.58 -28.66
N SER A 131 -0.98 24.48 -29.97
CA SER A 131 -0.13 25.06 -31.00
C SER A 131 0.19 26.52 -30.65
N GLN A 132 1.47 26.87 -30.65
CA GLN A 132 1.97 28.19 -31.02
C GLN A 132 3.23 28.01 -31.85
#